data_AF-L7UJC9-F1
#
_entry.id   AF-L7UJC9-F1
#
_cell.length_a   1.000
_cell.length_b   1.000
_cell.length_c   1.000
_cell.angle_alpha   90.00
_cell.angle_beta   90.00
_cell.angle_gamma   90.00
#
_symmetry.space_group_name_H-M   'P 1'
#
loop_
_entity.id
_entity.type
_entity.pdbx_description
1 polymer ?
#
loop_
_entity_poly.entity_id
_entity_poly.type
_entity_poly.pdbx_seq_one_letter_code
_entity_poly.pdbx_strand_id
1 'polypeptide(L)'
;MRLISLVPLLCGLAVVAQGGFNRRFASQWGLLSAVVVNMVVATVVTVAVYMVARAVPGFWPEAAPTESRFSGFTPWHLLPGLCGVVIVLGMPLSISRIGAVQSVLLLMAAQLVTSLIWDAMVEGRPATLARVVGSVLAFTGAAIAVWKG
;
A
#
# COMPACT_ATOMS: atom_id res chain seq x y z
N MET A 1 -20.31 -2.15 -7.29
CA MET A 1 -19.83 -2.19 -5.89
C MET A 1 -19.11 -3.49 -5.52
N ARG A 2 -19.63 -4.69 -5.84
CA ARG A 2 -19.05 -5.98 -5.36
C ARG A 2 -17.59 -6.28 -5.79
N LEU A 3 -17.16 -5.89 -7.00
CA LEU A 3 -15.80 -6.19 -7.50
C LEU A 3 -14.73 -5.20 -7.02
N ILE A 4 -15.06 -3.92 -6.80
CA ILE A 4 -14.10 -2.91 -6.37
C ILE A 4 -13.59 -3.21 -4.95
N SER A 5 -14.43 -3.80 -4.10
CA SER A 5 -14.03 -4.27 -2.76
C SER A 5 -12.97 -5.38 -2.78
N LEU A 6 -12.73 -6.04 -3.92
CA LEU A 6 -11.64 -7.02 -4.07
C LEU A 6 -10.27 -6.36 -4.27
N VAL A 7 -10.23 -5.14 -4.79
CA VAL A 7 -8.99 -4.39 -5.00
C VAL A 7 -8.18 -4.23 -3.71
N PRO A 8 -8.74 -3.72 -2.58
CA PRO A 8 -7.97 -3.61 -1.34
C PRO A 8 -7.55 -4.97 -0.77
N LEU A 9 -8.31 -6.04 -1.01
CA LEU A 9 -7.91 -7.40 -0.62
C LEU A 9 -6.67 -7.85 -1.40
N LEU A 10 -6.66 -7.64 -2.72
CA LEU A 10 -5.49 -7.93 -3.56
C LEU A 10 -4.28 -7.09 -3.17
N CYS A 11 -4.48 -5.80 -2.84
CA CYS A 11 -3.41 -4.95 -2.33
C CYS A 11 -2.86 -5.48 -1.01
N GLY A 12 -3.72 -5.93 -0.08
CA GLY A 12 -3.30 -6.57 1.16
C GLY A 12 -2.42 -7.79 0.91
N LEU A 13 -2.86 -8.71 0.03
CA LEU A 13 -2.09 -9.88 -0.36
C LEU A 13 -0.73 -9.50 -0.97
N ALA A 14 -0.72 -8.52 -1.87
CA ALA A 14 0.49 -8.02 -2.51
C ALA A 14 1.49 -7.47 -1.49
N VAL A 15 1.03 -6.71 -0.48
CA VAL A 15 1.91 -6.16 0.56
C VAL A 15 2.61 -7.26 1.37
N VAL A 16 1.88 -8.32 1.75
CA VAL A 16 2.47 -9.45 2.48
C VAL A 16 3.46 -10.22 1.60
N ALA A 17 3.05 -10.56 0.38
CA ALA A 17 3.88 -11.29 -0.56
C ALA A 17 5.16 -10.51 -0.91
N GLN A 18 5.03 -9.22 -1.21
CA GLN A 18 6.15 -8.32 -1.49
C GLN A 18 7.11 -8.25 -0.29
N GLY A 19 6.60 -8.07 0.93
CA GLY A 19 7.43 -8.06 2.13
C GLY A 19 8.22 -9.37 2.30
N GLY A 20 7.57 -10.52 2.07
CA GLY A 20 8.19 -11.85 2.16
C GLY A 20 9.24 -12.10 1.08
N PHE A 21 8.93 -11.81 -0.18
CA PHE A 21 9.88 -11.94 -1.30
C PHE A 21 11.08 -11.01 -1.12
N ASN A 22 10.85 -9.76 -0.74
CA ASN A 22 11.93 -8.81 -0.51
C ASN A 22 12.77 -9.16 0.71
N ARG A 23 12.21 -9.83 1.74
CA ARG A 23 13.02 -10.40 2.81
C ARG A 23 13.99 -11.46 2.28
N ARG A 24 13.52 -12.37 1.43
CA ARG A 24 14.38 -13.41 0.83
C ARG A 24 15.45 -12.78 -0.07
N PHE A 25 15.07 -11.83 -0.90
CA PHE A 25 16.01 -11.08 -1.72
C PHE A 25 17.05 -10.35 -0.84
N ALA A 26 16.60 -9.63 0.19
CA ALA A 26 17.47 -8.91 1.11
C ALA A 26 18.47 -9.85 1.83
N SER A 27 18.10 -11.10 2.10
CA SER A 27 19.00 -12.08 2.71
C SER A 27 20.13 -12.54 1.79
N GLN A 28 19.97 -12.38 0.47
CA GLN A 28 20.96 -12.81 -0.52
C GLN A 28 21.80 -11.62 -1.03
N TRP A 29 21.19 -10.46 -1.28
CA TRP A 29 21.84 -9.32 -1.98
C TRP A 29 21.88 -8.04 -1.12
N GLY A 30 21.38 -8.09 0.11
CA GLY A 30 21.24 -6.93 0.99
C GLY A 30 19.92 -6.17 0.77
N LEU A 31 19.44 -5.51 1.83
CA LEU A 31 18.15 -4.83 1.84
C LEU A 31 18.08 -3.67 0.84
N LEU A 32 19.12 -2.83 0.79
CA LEU A 32 19.13 -1.66 -0.10
C LEU A 32 19.13 -2.07 -1.57
N SER A 33 19.88 -3.11 -1.95
CA SER A 33 19.87 -3.67 -3.30
C SER A 33 18.48 -4.17 -3.69
N ALA A 34 17.81 -4.90 -2.79
CA ALA A 34 16.45 -5.37 -3.02
C ALA A 34 15.48 -4.20 -3.22
N VAL A 35 15.59 -3.13 -2.41
CA VAL A 35 14.75 -1.92 -2.55
C VAL A 35 14.98 -1.22 -3.89
N VAL A 36 16.24 -1.00 -4.29
CA VAL A 36 16.55 -0.36 -5.57
C VAL A 36 15.97 -1.15 -6.74
N VAL A 37 16.16 -2.48 -6.77
CA VAL A 37 15.60 -3.33 -7.83
C VAL A 37 14.08 -3.26 -7.86
N ASN A 38 13.41 -3.29 -6.69
CA ASN A 38 11.96 -3.13 -6.61
C ASN A 38 11.51 -1.78 -7.20
N MET A 39 12.21 -0.69 -6.89
CA MET A 39 11.86 0.65 -7.40
C MET A 39 12.06 0.75 -8.91
N VAL A 40 13.11 0.13 -9.45
CA VAL A 40 13.33 0.04 -10.90
C VAL A 40 12.20 -0.73 -11.56
N VAL A 41 11.86 -1.92 -11.05
CA VAL A 41 10.75 -2.74 -11.60
C VAL A 41 9.43 -1.98 -11.52
N ALA A 42 9.11 -1.37 -10.39
CA ALA A 42 7.90 -0.57 -10.21
C ALA A 42 7.83 0.59 -11.21
N THR A 43 8.95 1.29 -11.42
CA THR A 43 9.04 2.40 -12.38
C THR A 43 8.81 1.90 -13.81
N VAL A 44 9.52 0.85 -14.22
CA VAL A 44 9.40 0.27 -15.57
C VAL A 44 7.98 -0.20 -15.86
N VAL A 45 7.37 -0.95 -14.93
CA VAL A 45 6.00 -1.46 -15.09
C VAL A 45 4.99 -0.31 -15.12
N THR A 46 5.13 0.70 -14.25
CA THR A 46 4.22 1.84 -14.23
C THR A 46 4.32 2.67 -15.50
N VAL A 47 5.53 2.90 -16.02
CA VAL A 47 5.75 3.57 -17.31
C VAL A 47 5.14 2.76 -18.45
N ALA A 48 5.30 1.43 -18.47
CA ALA A 48 4.69 0.58 -19.49
C ALA A 48 3.15 0.65 -19.46
N VAL A 49 2.54 0.55 -18.28
CA VAL A 49 1.09 0.69 -18.11
C VAL A 49 0.61 2.08 -18.57
N TYR A 50 1.33 3.13 -18.19
CA TYR A 50 1.04 4.50 -18.64
C TYR A 50 1.08 4.60 -20.18
N MET A 51 2.12 4.05 -20.82
CA MET A 51 2.25 4.07 -22.28
C MET A 51 1.13 3.29 -22.98
N VAL A 52 0.75 2.11 -22.47
CA VAL A 52 -0.36 1.30 -23.02
C VAL A 52 -1.69 2.03 -22.87
N ALA A 53 -1.97 2.57 -21.68
CA ALA A 53 -3.21 3.31 -21.42
C ALA A 53 -3.36 4.54 -22.33
N ARG A 54 -2.24 5.12 -22.76
CA ARG A 54 -2.20 6.24 -23.70
C ARG A 54 -2.29 5.83 -25.17
N ALA A 55 -1.74 4.66 -25.53
CA ALA A 55 -1.70 4.18 -26.90
C ALA A 55 -3.01 3.52 -27.36
N VAL A 56 -3.79 2.97 -26.43
CA VAL A 56 -5.01 2.22 -26.73
C VAL A 56 -6.24 3.00 -26.24
N PRO A 57 -7.00 3.63 -27.16
CA PRO A 57 -8.23 4.36 -26.79
C PRO A 57 -9.23 3.45 -26.07
N GLY A 58 -9.75 3.91 -24.93
CA GLY A 58 -10.72 3.15 -24.14
C GLY A 58 -10.13 2.03 -23.28
N PHE A 59 -8.80 1.79 -23.29
CA PHE A 59 -8.17 0.82 -22.39
C PHE A 59 -8.32 1.19 -20.92
N TRP A 60 -8.22 2.49 -20.62
CA TRP A 60 -8.45 3.02 -19.28
C TRP A 60 -9.41 4.20 -19.33
N PRO A 61 -10.56 4.15 -18.61
CA PRO A 61 -11.59 5.20 -18.67
C PRO A 61 -11.06 6.60 -18.31
N GLU A 62 -10.07 6.65 -17.43
CA GLU A 62 -9.47 7.88 -16.89
C GLU A 62 -8.19 8.32 -17.65
N ALA A 63 -7.74 7.59 -18.68
CA ALA A 63 -6.54 7.94 -19.45
C ALA A 63 -6.77 8.97 -20.57
N ALA A 64 -7.99 9.49 -20.68
CA ALA A 64 -8.32 10.60 -21.58
C ALA A 64 -7.40 11.80 -21.31
N PRO A 65 -7.08 12.63 -22.31
CA PRO A 65 -6.15 13.74 -22.13
C PRO A 65 -6.78 14.85 -21.29
N THR A 66 -6.61 14.77 -19.97
CA THR A 66 -6.83 15.88 -19.05
C THR A 66 -5.73 16.92 -19.24
N GLU A 67 -6.07 18.19 -19.12
CA GLU A 67 -5.27 19.36 -19.50
C GLU A 67 -3.79 19.36 -19.05
N SER A 68 -2.97 20.05 -19.85
CA SER A 68 -1.57 20.49 -19.64
C SER A 68 -0.64 19.57 -18.83
N ARG A 69 0.23 18.89 -19.57
CA ARG A 69 1.34 18.03 -19.12
C ARG A 69 2.11 18.68 -17.95
N PHE A 70 1.98 18.10 -16.75
CA PHE A 70 2.66 18.51 -15.51
C PHE A 70 2.41 19.95 -15.05
N SER A 71 1.47 20.67 -15.66
CA SER A 71 1.02 21.96 -15.13
C SER A 71 0.34 21.71 -13.79
N GLY A 72 0.84 22.36 -12.73
CA GLY A 72 0.33 22.16 -11.38
C GLY A 72 1.02 21.05 -10.58
N PHE A 73 2.19 20.56 -11.01
CA PHE A 73 3.01 19.72 -10.14
C PHE A 73 3.39 20.50 -8.87
N THR A 74 2.99 19.96 -7.73
CA THR A 74 3.35 20.48 -6.41
C THR A 74 4.06 19.39 -5.60
N PRO A 75 4.92 19.77 -4.63
CA PRO A 75 5.69 18.81 -3.85
C PRO A 75 4.87 17.72 -3.14
N TRP A 76 3.60 17.96 -2.80
CA TRP A 76 2.76 16.96 -2.15
C TRP A 76 2.56 15.71 -3.02
N HIS A 77 2.62 15.83 -4.35
CA HIS A 77 2.51 14.71 -5.29
C HIS A 77 3.66 13.69 -5.12
N LEU A 78 4.75 14.04 -4.42
CA LEU A 78 5.84 13.12 -4.09
C LEU A 78 5.53 12.24 -2.88
N LEU A 79 4.63 12.67 -1.98
CA LEU A 79 4.35 11.96 -0.73
C LEU A 79 3.86 10.51 -0.95
N PRO A 80 2.93 10.21 -1.87
CA PRO A 80 2.52 8.83 -2.12
C PRO A 80 3.68 7.93 -2.57
N GLY A 81 4.60 8.45 -3.38
CA GLY A 81 5.81 7.74 -3.80
C GLY A 81 6.73 7.43 -2.63
N LEU A 82 6.93 8.39 -1.73
CA LEU A 82 7.71 8.20 -0.50
C LEU A 82 7.07 7.15 0.43
N CYS A 83 5.74 7.14 0.57
CA CYS A 83 5.03 6.10 1.31
C CYS A 83 5.28 4.70 0.71
N GLY A 84 5.31 4.57 -0.62
CA GLY A 84 5.67 3.33 -1.30
C GLY A 84 7.08 2.85 -0.94
N VAL A 85 8.06 3.75 -0.87
CA VAL A 85 9.43 3.44 -0.44
C VAL A 85 9.46 2.93 1.01
N VAL A 86 8.72 3.58 1.91
CA VAL A 86 8.61 3.14 3.32
C VAL A 86 8.08 1.71 3.42
N ILE A 87 7.08 1.35 2.61
CA ILE A 87 6.52 -0.01 2.59
C ILE A 87 7.55 -1.01 2.06
N VAL A 88 8.20 -0.71 0.93
CA VAL A 88 9.17 -1.61 0.27
C VAL A 88 10.40 -1.84 1.15
N LEU A 89 10.84 -0.84 1.91
CA LEU A 89 11.96 -0.95 2.85
C LEU A 89 11.55 -1.55 4.19
N GLY A 90 10.45 -1.07 4.75
CA GLY A 90 10.01 -1.34 6.12
C GLY A 90 9.41 -2.72 6.30
N MET A 91 8.61 -3.21 5.33
CA MET A 91 7.99 -4.53 5.45
C MET A 91 9.01 -5.66 5.51
N PRO A 92 10.01 -5.77 4.60
CA PRO A 92 11.01 -6.83 4.68
C PRO A 92 11.83 -6.79 5.97
N LEU A 93 12.18 -5.58 6.41
CA LEU A 93 12.89 -5.35 7.66
C LEU A 93 12.06 -5.84 8.84
N SER A 94 10.80 -5.42 8.96
CA SER A 94 9.88 -5.85 10.02
C SER A 94 9.72 -7.37 10.01
N ILE A 95 9.45 -7.96 8.83
CA ILE A 95 9.26 -9.40 8.69
C ILE A 95 10.52 -10.16 9.10
N SER A 96 11.72 -9.63 8.81
CA SER A 96 12.99 -10.25 9.23
C SER A 96 13.18 -10.30 10.74
N ARG A 97 12.57 -9.36 11.49
CA ARG A 97 12.78 -9.18 12.93
C ARG A 97 11.69 -9.83 13.78
N ILE A 98 10.43 -9.66 13.41
CA ILE A 98 9.27 -10.08 14.21
C ILE A 98 8.36 -11.08 13.50
N GLY A 99 8.72 -11.50 12.27
CA GLY A 99 7.95 -12.45 11.48
C GLY A 99 6.77 -11.82 10.73
N ALA A 100 6.28 -12.53 9.70
CA ALA A 100 5.28 -11.98 8.77
C ALA A 100 3.96 -11.58 9.44
N VAL A 101 3.43 -12.45 10.29
CA VAL A 101 2.11 -12.25 10.88
C VAL A 101 2.10 -11.04 11.82
N GLN A 102 3.10 -10.91 12.69
CA GLN A 102 3.20 -9.76 13.62
C GLN A 102 3.44 -8.44 12.86
N SER A 103 4.26 -8.43 11.82
CA SER A 103 4.46 -7.25 10.97
C SER A 103 3.16 -6.79 10.29
N VAL A 104 2.38 -7.72 9.76
CA VAL A 104 1.12 -7.42 9.06
C VAL A 104 0.05 -6.93 10.04
N LEU A 105 0.00 -7.46 11.26
CA LEU A 105 -0.90 -6.94 12.29
C LEU A 105 -0.63 -5.47 12.62
N LEU A 106 0.64 -5.13 12.86
CA LEU A 106 1.02 -3.76 13.19
C LEU A 106 0.74 -2.83 12.02
N LEU A 107 0.98 -3.28 10.78
CA LEU A 107 0.61 -2.55 9.58
C LEU A 107 -0.90 -2.32 9.51
N MET A 108 -1.70 -3.36 9.73
CA MET A 108 -3.16 -3.27 9.66
C MET A 108 -3.71 -2.33 10.74
N ALA A 109 -3.13 -2.37 11.94
CA ALA A 109 -3.46 -1.45 13.03
C ALA A 109 -3.24 0.02 12.63
N ALA A 110 -2.06 0.31 12.08
CA ALA A 110 -1.72 1.62 11.59
C ALA A 110 -2.67 2.05 10.46
N GLN A 111 -2.96 1.16 9.51
CA GLN A 111 -3.89 1.44 8.41
C GLN A 111 -5.30 1.77 8.90
N LEU A 112 -5.84 1.04 9.88
CA LEU A 112 -7.17 1.29 10.44
C LEU A 112 -7.23 2.66 11.12
N VAL A 113 -6.27 2.96 12.01
CA VAL A 113 -6.23 4.26 12.72
C VAL A 113 -6.02 5.41 11.73
N THR A 114 -5.04 5.30 10.83
CA THR A 114 -4.76 6.32 9.82
C THR A 114 -5.95 6.52 8.89
N SER A 115 -6.68 5.47 8.50
CA SER A 115 -7.87 5.60 7.65
C SER A 115 -9.01 6.36 8.33
N LEU A 116 -9.23 6.15 9.64
CA LEU A 116 -10.26 6.89 10.39
C LEU A 116 -9.90 8.38 10.51
N ILE A 117 -8.63 8.67 10.77
CA ILE A 117 -8.13 10.05 10.86
C ILE A 117 -8.22 10.72 9.49
N TRP A 118 -7.77 10.05 8.42
CA TRP A 118 -7.83 10.56 7.06
C TRP A 118 -9.26 10.86 6.64
N ASP A 119 -10.18 9.93 6.86
CA ASP A 119 -11.58 10.13 6.51
C ASP A 119 -12.17 11.32 7.26
N ALA A 120 -11.89 11.47 8.56
CA ALA A 120 -12.42 12.56 9.37
C ALA A 120 -11.83 13.92 9.00
N MET A 121 -10.52 13.99 8.72
CA MET A 121 -9.80 15.26 8.55
C MET A 121 -9.67 15.70 7.09
N VAL A 122 -9.62 14.77 6.14
CA VAL A 122 -9.34 15.05 4.72
C VAL A 122 -10.58 14.83 3.86
N GLU A 123 -11.30 13.73 4.05
CA GLU A 123 -12.48 13.39 3.24
C GLU A 123 -13.80 13.95 3.79
N GLY A 124 -13.77 14.58 4.98
CA GLY A 124 -14.95 15.11 5.66
C GLY A 124 -15.97 14.04 6.08
N ARG A 125 -15.54 12.77 6.19
CA ARG A 125 -16.37 11.62 6.55
C ARG A 125 -16.20 11.30 8.04
N PRO A 126 -17.20 11.60 8.89
CA PRO A 126 -17.05 11.45 10.33
C PRO A 126 -16.83 9.99 10.73
N ALA A 127 -15.99 9.81 11.76
CA ALA A 127 -15.76 8.52 12.41
C ALA A 127 -16.99 8.14 13.24
N THR A 128 -18.00 7.55 12.58
CA THR A 128 -19.19 7.04 13.27
C THR A 128 -18.82 5.98 14.32
N LEU A 129 -19.63 5.85 15.36
CA LEU A 129 -19.43 4.85 16.41
C LEU A 129 -19.29 3.43 15.83
N ALA A 130 -20.10 3.10 14.82
CA ALA A 130 -20.03 1.81 14.13
C ALA A 130 -18.66 1.55 13.47
N ARG A 131 -18.06 2.57 12.84
CA ARG A 131 -16.72 2.45 12.23
C ARG A 131 -15.63 2.28 13.28
N VAL A 132 -15.72 3.02 14.39
CA VAL A 132 -14.76 2.91 15.49
C VAL A 132 -14.84 1.51 16.12
N VAL A 133 -16.05 1.04 16.46
CA VAL A 133 -16.26 -0.29 17.01
C VAL A 133 -15.82 -1.39 16.04
N GLY A 134 -16.15 -1.26 14.75
CA GLY A 134 -15.70 -2.20 13.71
C GLY A 134 -14.18 -2.27 13.59
N SER A 135 -13.48 -1.13 13.60
CA SER A 135 -12.02 -1.07 13.60
C SER A 135 -11.40 -1.69 14.85
N VAL A 136 -11.98 -1.45 16.03
CA VAL A 136 -11.55 -2.06 17.29
C VAL A 136 -11.73 -3.58 17.22
N LEU A 137 -12.88 -4.07 16.79
CA LEU A 137 -13.14 -5.51 16.64
C LEU A 137 -12.20 -6.18 15.65
N ALA A 138 -11.95 -5.55 14.49
CA ALA A 138 -11.00 -6.05 13.50
C ALA A 138 -9.57 -6.13 14.08
N PHE A 139 -9.15 -5.09 14.81
CA PHE A 139 -7.85 -5.06 15.46
C PHE A 139 -7.74 -6.12 16.56
N THR A 140 -8.73 -6.24 17.44
CA THR A 140 -8.76 -7.25 18.51
C THR A 140 -8.76 -8.66 17.95
N GLY A 141 -9.59 -8.96 16.94
CA GLY A 141 -9.62 -10.28 16.30
C GLY A 141 -8.26 -10.66 15.69
N ALA A 142 -7.60 -9.68 15.07
CA ALA A 142 -6.28 -9.90 14.50
C ALA A 142 -5.19 -10.04 15.59
N ALA A 143 -5.26 -9.25 16.67
CA ALA A 143 -4.37 -9.40 17.84
C ALA A 143 -4.52 -10.79 18.50
N ILE A 144 -5.74 -11.29 18.65
CA ILE A 144 -6.02 -12.64 19.15
C ILE A 144 -5.37 -13.70 18.26
N ALA A 145 -5.47 -13.56 16.93
CA ALA A 145 -4.90 -14.53 15.99
C ALA A 145 -3.37 -14.70 16.09
N VAL A 146 -2.67 -13.74 16.70
CA VAL A 146 -1.21 -13.78 16.91
C VAL A 146 -0.84 -13.92 18.37
N TRP A 147 -1.82 -13.85 19.27
CA TRP A 147 -1.61 -14.10 20.69
C TRP A 147 -1.08 -15.52 20.85
N LYS A 148 0.21 -15.62 21.20
CA LYS A 148 0.82 -16.88 21.61
C LYS A 148 0.22 -17.26 22.96
N GLY A 149 -0.78 -18.13 22.94
CA GLY A 149 -1.02 -19.05 24.04
C GLY A 149 0.10 -20.08 24.08
#